data_AF-A0A239BX02-F1
#
_entry.id   AF-A0A239BX02-F1
#
_cell.length_a   1.000
_cell.length_b   1.000
_cell.length_c   1.000
_cell.angle_alpha   90.00
_cell.angle_beta   90.00
_cell.angle_gamma   90.00
#
_symmetry.space_group_name_H-M   'P 1'
#
loop_
_entity.id
_entity.type
_entity.pdbx_description
1 polymer ?
#
loop_
_entity_poly.entity_id
_entity_poly.type
_entity_poly.pdbx_seq_one_letter_code
_entity_poly.pdbx_strand_id
1 'polypeptide(L)'
;MENFEKKLENYAEVALKVGVNLQENQTLVINAPITSADFVRRLAKKAYELGAKNVHVEWADEEITLIKLLHAPEEGLKEFPLWRAKGFEEMAEKGEAFLSISASNPDLLKNADAERVALSNKTTATAMENFKKYVQNARVNWNIVSVPTKEWAAKVFPGLSEEASVEKLWENIFKVTRVDEENPVEAWNQHVQNLKNKLDYLNSKKFRKLHFKGPGTDLTMELPNGHIWVGGGLASERGIEFVPNMPTEEVFSMPLKDGINGVVASTKPLNYSGNLIENFTLTFKEGKIVDFTAENGYDTLKKLIETDEGAHYLGEVALVPHKSPVSDTNIIFYNTLFDENASSHFALGSAYPICIEGGTKMDKEQLAKNGVNTSLVHVDFMIGSAEMDVLGETSDGKIESIFKNGNWSNL
;
A
#
# COMPACT_ATOMS: atom_id res chain seq x y z
N MET A 1 28.52 0.35 -12.82
CA MET A 1 28.17 -1.05 -13.13
C MET A 1 28.34 -1.96 -11.93
N GLU A 2 29.55 -2.17 -11.38
CA GLU A 2 29.76 -3.09 -10.23
C GLU A 2 28.92 -2.74 -8.98
N ASN A 3 28.76 -1.45 -8.66
CA ASN A 3 27.90 -1.00 -7.55
C ASN A 3 26.39 -1.21 -7.80
N PHE A 4 25.94 -1.11 -9.05
CA PHE A 4 24.53 -1.31 -9.41
C PHE A 4 24.15 -2.78 -9.30
N GLU A 5 24.98 -3.66 -9.88
CA GLU A 5 24.80 -5.11 -9.82
C GLU A 5 24.76 -5.62 -8.39
N LYS A 6 25.66 -5.12 -7.52
CA LYS A 6 25.65 -5.44 -6.09
C LYS A 6 24.35 -5.02 -5.41
N LYS A 7 23.85 -3.81 -5.66
CA LYS A 7 22.58 -3.32 -5.09
C LYS A 7 21.37 -4.13 -5.59
N LEU A 8 21.38 -4.55 -6.85
CA LEU A 8 20.33 -5.38 -7.41
C LEU A 8 20.32 -6.80 -6.81
N GLU A 9 21.50 -7.38 -6.58
CA GLU A 9 21.64 -8.66 -5.86
C GLU A 9 21.20 -8.53 -4.39
N ASN A 10 21.57 -7.44 -3.72
CA ASN A 10 21.08 -7.10 -2.38
C ASN A 10 19.55 -6.99 -2.36
N TYR A 11 18.96 -6.38 -3.38
CA TYR A 11 17.50 -6.22 -3.48
C TYR A 11 16.78 -7.56 -3.61
N ALA A 12 17.27 -8.43 -4.49
CA ALA A 12 16.75 -9.80 -4.58
C ALA A 12 16.90 -10.56 -3.25
N GLU A 13 18.02 -10.38 -2.56
CA GLU A 13 18.25 -11.03 -1.27
C GLU A 13 17.32 -10.57 -0.16
N VAL A 14 17.12 -9.26 -0.04
CA VAL A 14 16.17 -8.66 0.91
C VAL A 14 14.74 -9.12 0.61
N ALA A 15 14.32 -9.09 -0.66
CA ALA A 15 12.99 -9.53 -1.06
C ALA A 15 12.74 -11.01 -0.70
N LEU A 16 13.75 -11.86 -0.82
CA LEU A 16 13.64 -13.30 -0.51
C LEU A 16 13.78 -13.62 0.97
N LYS A 17 14.73 -13.01 1.68
CA LYS A 17 15.02 -13.34 3.09
C LYS A 17 14.13 -12.59 4.09
N VAL A 18 13.68 -11.39 3.74
CA VAL A 18 12.86 -10.54 4.61
C VAL A 18 11.46 -10.37 4.03
N GLY A 19 11.38 -10.03 2.74
CA GLY A 19 10.12 -9.73 2.05
C GLY A 19 9.16 -10.90 2.13
N VAL A 20 9.39 -11.93 1.32
CA VAL A 20 8.62 -13.17 1.43
C VAL A 20 9.09 -14.04 2.60
N ASN A 21 10.33 -13.89 3.07
CA ASN A 21 10.98 -14.83 3.99
C ASN A 21 10.81 -16.28 3.52
N LEU A 22 11.42 -16.59 2.37
CA LEU A 22 11.31 -17.88 1.70
C LEU A 22 11.87 -19.00 2.56
N GLN A 23 11.08 -20.05 2.78
CA GLN A 23 11.48 -21.21 3.57
C GLN A 23 12.12 -22.30 2.70
N GLU A 24 12.98 -23.13 3.29
CA GLU A 24 13.53 -24.32 2.63
C GLU A 24 12.39 -25.25 2.18
N ASN A 25 12.51 -25.81 0.97
CA ASN A 25 11.50 -26.64 0.31
C ASN A 25 10.15 -25.94 0.03
N GLN A 26 10.06 -24.61 0.17
CA GLN A 26 8.89 -23.83 -0.25
C GLN A 26 8.99 -23.47 -1.75
N THR A 27 7.86 -23.47 -2.47
CA THR A 27 7.77 -22.91 -3.82
C THR A 27 7.65 -21.40 -3.72
N LEU A 28 8.40 -20.69 -4.56
CA LEU A 28 8.21 -19.26 -4.79
C LEU A 28 7.38 -19.05 -6.07
N VAL A 29 6.27 -18.34 -5.95
CA VAL A 29 5.42 -17.91 -7.06
C VAL A 29 5.70 -16.44 -7.33
N ILE A 30 6.21 -16.10 -8.51
CA ILE A 30 6.54 -14.74 -8.91
C ILE A 30 5.50 -14.24 -9.93
N ASN A 31 4.74 -13.20 -9.58
CA ASN A 31 3.95 -12.43 -10.53
C ASN A 31 4.78 -11.25 -11.03
N ALA A 32 5.02 -11.15 -12.34
CA ALA A 32 5.94 -10.16 -12.87
C ALA A 32 5.55 -9.67 -14.26
N PRO A 33 5.74 -8.37 -14.56
CA PRO A 33 5.68 -7.91 -15.94
C PRO A 33 6.87 -8.46 -16.73
N ILE A 34 6.68 -8.74 -18.02
CA ILE A 34 7.72 -9.31 -18.88
C ILE A 34 8.97 -8.40 -18.97
N THR A 35 8.78 -7.09 -18.77
CA THR A 35 9.85 -6.08 -18.72
C THR A 35 10.80 -6.25 -17.54
N SER A 36 10.40 -6.97 -16.48
CA SER A 36 11.25 -7.23 -15.31
C SER A 36 12.02 -8.55 -15.39
N ALA A 37 12.14 -9.15 -16.58
CA ALA A 37 12.68 -10.50 -16.75
C ALA A 37 14.08 -10.71 -16.14
N ASP A 38 14.95 -9.69 -16.24
CA ASP A 38 16.31 -9.78 -15.70
C ASP A 38 16.34 -9.84 -14.18
N PHE A 39 15.47 -9.09 -13.49
CA PHE A 39 15.37 -9.17 -12.03
C PHE A 39 14.74 -10.48 -11.57
N VAL A 40 13.71 -10.98 -12.27
CA VAL A 40 13.09 -12.28 -11.97
C VAL A 40 14.09 -13.43 -12.10
N ARG A 41 14.96 -13.42 -13.10
CA ARG A 41 16.01 -14.43 -13.26
C ARG A 41 16.96 -14.45 -12.04
N ARG A 42 17.28 -13.28 -11.49
CA ARG A 42 18.11 -13.14 -10.28
C ARG A 42 17.37 -13.66 -9.05
N LEU A 43 16.12 -13.26 -8.86
CA LEU A 43 15.24 -13.79 -7.81
C LEU A 43 15.17 -15.32 -7.87
N ALA A 44 14.94 -15.90 -9.06
CA ALA A 44 14.85 -17.33 -9.23
C ALA A 44 16.16 -18.04 -8.85
N LYS A 45 17.30 -17.55 -9.36
CA LYS A 45 18.63 -18.09 -9.03
C LYS A 45 18.86 -18.08 -7.51
N LYS A 46 18.67 -16.92 -6.88
CA LYS A 46 18.91 -16.76 -5.45
C LYS A 46 17.90 -17.53 -4.59
N ALA A 47 16.65 -17.67 -5.04
CA ALA A 47 15.65 -18.50 -4.37
C ALA A 47 16.08 -19.98 -4.32
N TYR A 48 16.58 -20.53 -5.43
CA TYR A 48 17.13 -21.89 -5.44
C TYR A 48 18.37 -22.04 -4.56
N GLU A 49 19.26 -21.04 -4.53
CA GLU A 49 20.41 -21.01 -3.60
C GLU A 49 19.97 -20.99 -2.12
N LEU A 50 18.78 -20.45 -1.81
CA LEU A 50 18.16 -20.45 -0.49
C LEU A 50 17.34 -21.73 -0.18
N GLY A 51 17.30 -22.70 -1.10
CA GLY A 51 16.61 -23.97 -0.89
C GLY A 51 15.15 -24.00 -1.36
N ALA A 52 14.73 -23.09 -2.23
CA ALA A 52 13.41 -23.17 -2.87
C ALA A 52 13.21 -24.53 -3.55
N LYS A 53 12.04 -25.14 -3.34
CA LYS A 53 11.67 -26.38 -4.04
C LYS A 53 11.42 -26.14 -5.52
N ASN A 54 10.78 -25.03 -5.83
CA ASN A 54 10.43 -24.61 -7.17
C ASN A 54 10.31 -23.09 -7.24
N VAL A 55 10.50 -22.52 -8.44
CA VAL A 55 10.17 -21.13 -8.73
C VAL A 55 9.20 -21.13 -9.92
N HIS A 56 7.94 -20.79 -9.65
CA HIS A 56 6.90 -20.62 -10.68
C HIS A 56 6.80 -19.14 -11.05
N VAL A 57 6.72 -18.83 -12.34
CA VAL A 57 6.66 -17.44 -12.82
C VAL A 57 5.41 -17.23 -13.66
N GLU A 58 4.62 -16.23 -13.28
CA GLU A 58 3.43 -15.76 -13.97
C GLU A 58 3.76 -14.41 -14.63
N TRP A 59 3.98 -14.46 -15.94
CA TRP A 59 4.27 -13.28 -16.73
C TRP A 59 3.01 -12.51 -17.09
N ALA A 60 3.08 -11.19 -16.97
CA ALA A 60 2.10 -10.26 -17.50
C ALA A 60 2.75 -9.38 -18.58
N ASP A 61 1.96 -9.03 -19.60
CA ASP A 61 2.33 -8.03 -20.60
C ASP A 61 1.19 -7.00 -20.66
N GLU A 62 1.55 -5.77 -20.30
CA GLU A 62 0.62 -4.65 -20.22
C GLU A 62 0.11 -4.24 -21.62
N GLU A 63 0.92 -4.38 -22.67
CA GLU A 63 0.52 -4.10 -24.04
C GLU A 63 -0.49 -5.13 -24.54
N ILE A 64 -0.32 -6.42 -24.21
CA ILE A 64 -1.32 -7.45 -24.52
C ILE A 64 -2.64 -7.18 -23.78
N THR A 65 -2.54 -6.69 -22.53
CA THR A 65 -3.71 -6.31 -21.75
C THR A 65 -4.45 -5.14 -22.41
N LEU A 66 -3.73 -4.10 -22.85
CA LEU A 66 -4.29 -2.98 -23.58
C LEU A 66 -4.92 -3.43 -24.92
N ILE A 67 -4.24 -4.28 -25.70
CA ILE A 67 -4.77 -4.84 -26.95
C ILE A 67 -6.09 -5.59 -26.69
N LYS A 68 -6.18 -6.40 -25.64
CA LYS A 68 -7.43 -7.08 -25.25
C LYS A 68 -8.53 -6.05 -24.96
N LEU A 69 -8.22 -5.01 -24.18
CA LEU A 69 -9.18 -3.95 -23.86
C LEU A 69 -9.65 -3.19 -25.10
N LEU A 70 -8.79 -2.94 -26.08
CA LEU A 70 -9.15 -2.20 -27.29
C LEU A 70 -9.91 -3.03 -28.32
N HIS A 71 -9.64 -4.33 -28.41
CA HIS A 71 -10.07 -5.13 -29.58
C HIS A 71 -10.93 -6.36 -29.25
N ALA A 72 -10.91 -6.87 -28.02
CA ALA A 72 -11.68 -8.08 -27.70
C ALA A 72 -13.21 -7.79 -27.75
N PRO A 73 -14.03 -8.78 -28.12
CA PRO A 73 -15.47 -8.67 -27.88
C PRO A 73 -15.75 -8.55 -26.38
N GLU A 74 -16.87 -7.93 -26.01
CA GLU A 74 -17.27 -7.75 -24.60
C GLU A 74 -17.34 -9.07 -23.84
N GLU A 75 -17.82 -10.14 -24.47
CA GLU A 75 -17.83 -11.50 -23.88
C GLU A 75 -16.42 -11.99 -23.54
N GLY A 76 -15.41 -11.65 -24.35
CA GLY A 76 -14.01 -11.96 -24.04
C GLY A 76 -13.46 -11.18 -22.83
N LEU A 77 -14.05 -10.03 -22.49
CA LEU A 77 -13.73 -9.29 -21.27
C LEU A 77 -14.44 -9.85 -20.03
N LYS A 78 -15.52 -10.62 -20.21
CA LYS A 78 -16.27 -11.34 -19.17
C LYS A 78 -15.67 -12.71 -18.84
N GLU A 79 -14.68 -13.15 -19.61
CA GLU A 79 -13.99 -14.43 -19.40
C GLU A 79 -12.62 -14.25 -18.74
N PHE A 80 -12.38 -15.06 -17.70
CA PHE A 80 -11.08 -15.27 -17.09
C PHE A 80 -10.74 -16.77 -17.12
N PRO A 81 -9.49 -17.17 -17.45
CA PRO A 81 -9.11 -18.57 -17.44
C PRO A 81 -9.18 -19.19 -16.03
N LEU A 82 -10.25 -19.92 -15.72
CA LEU A 82 -10.50 -20.44 -14.37
C LEU A 82 -9.42 -21.42 -13.87
N TRP A 83 -8.72 -22.11 -14.76
CA TRP A 83 -7.59 -22.96 -14.38
C TRP A 83 -6.46 -22.15 -13.72
N ARG A 84 -6.27 -20.89 -14.13
CA ARG A 84 -5.27 -19.99 -13.57
C ARG A 84 -5.65 -19.60 -12.14
N ALA A 85 -6.90 -19.18 -11.93
CA ALA A 85 -7.42 -18.86 -10.60
C ALA A 85 -7.28 -20.06 -9.64
N LYS A 86 -7.71 -21.25 -10.07
CA LYS A 86 -7.56 -22.50 -9.31
C LYS A 86 -6.10 -22.83 -9.03
N GLY A 87 -5.19 -22.63 -9.98
CA GLY A 87 -3.76 -22.84 -9.78
C GLY A 87 -3.19 -21.96 -8.66
N PHE A 88 -3.55 -20.68 -8.62
CA PHE A 88 -3.17 -19.77 -7.52
C PHE A 88 -3.77 -20.22 -6.18
N GLU A 89 -5.04 -20.61 -6.15
CA GLU A 89 -5.70 -21.14 -4.95
C GLU A 89 -4.99 -22.39 -4.43
N GLU A 90 -4.68 -23.36 -5.29
CA GLU A 90 -3.98 -24.59 -4.90
C GLU A 90 -2.55 -24.32 -4.38
N MET A 91 -1.83 -23.36 -4.97
CA MET A 91 -0.52 -22.94 -4.47
C MET A 91 -0.65 -22.24 -3.11
N ALA A 92 -1.67 -21.41 -2.92
CA ALA A 92 -1.91 -20.76 -1.64
C ALA A 92 -2.33 -21.75 -0.54
N GLU A 93 -3.13 -22.77 -0.86
CA GLU A 93 -3.49 -23.87 0.04
C GLU A 93 -2.28 -24.67 0.51
N LYS A 94 -1.32 -24.89 -0.40
CA LYS A 94 -0.02 -25.52 -0.09
C LYS A 94 0.90 -24.59 0.72
N GLY A 95 0.50 -23.34 0.94
CA GLY A 95 1.24 -22.30 1.67
C GLY A 95 2.56 -21.96 1.00
N GLU A 96 2.53 -21.86 -0.33
CA GLU A 96 3.65 -21.38 -1.12
C GLU A 96 3.83 -19.85 -0.94
N ALA A 97 5.03 -19.35 -1.22
CA ALA A 97 5.35 -17.94 -1.07
C ALA A 97 4.99 -17.16 -2.35
N PHE A 98 4.49 -15.93 -2.23
CA PHE A 98 4.08 -15.11 -3.37
C PHE A 98 4.84 -13.79 -3.43
N LEU A 99 5.63 -13.58 -4.49
CA LEU A 99 6.29 -12.30 -4.73
C LEU A 99 5.66 -11.64 -5.96
N SER A 100 5.24 -10.38 -5.84
CA SER A 100 4.71 -9.61 -6.96
C SER A 100 5.61 -8.42 -7.26
N ILE A 101 5.94 -8.22 -8.53
CA ILE A 101 6.68 -7.06 -9.01
C ILE A 101 5.67 -6.05 -9.55
N SER A 102 5.45 -4.96 -8.83
CA SER A 102 4.63 -3.83 -9.25
C SER A 102 5.48 -2.88 -10.09
N ALA A 103 5.17 -2.73 -11.38
CA ALA A 103 5.96 -1.86 -12.27
C ALA A 103 5.11 -1.32 -13.43
N SER A 104 3.83 -1.07 -13.16
CA SER A 104 2.87 -0.69 -14.20
C SER A 104 3.20 0.66 -14.83
N ASN A 105 2.91 0.79 -16.12
CA ASN A 105 2.88 2.09 -16.78
C ASN A 105 1.66 2.90 -16.28
N PRO A 106 1.87 4.02 -15.55
CA PRO A 106 0.76 4.78 -14.95
C PRO A 106 -0.23 5.37 -15.97
N ASP A 107 0.21 5.58 -17.21
CA ASP A 107 -0.59 6.22 -18.26
C ASP A 107 -1.12 5.24 -19.32
N LEU A 108 -0.85 3.93 -19.18
CA LEU A 108 -1.17 2.90 -20.19
C LEU A 108 -2.64 2.93 -20.63
N LEU A 109 -3.55 2.99 -19.65
CA LEU A 109 -4.99 2.88 -19.89
C LEU A 109 -5.67 4.23 -20.07
N LYS A 110 -4.92 5.33 -20.18
CA LYS A 110 -5.48 6.70 -20.23
C LYS A 110 -6.48 6.91 -21.37
N ASN A 111 -6.29 6.22 -22.49
CA ASN A 111 -7.15 6.32 -23.67
C ASN A 111 -8.06 5.08 -23.86
N ALA A 112 -8.05 4.13 -22.92
CA ALA A 112 -8.92 2.97 -22.96
C ALA A 112 -10.34 3.36 -22.52
N ASP A 113 -11.34 2.67 -23.07
CA ASP A 113 -12.72 2.82 -22.65
C ASP A 113 -12.89 2.39 -21.17
N ALA A 114 -13.39 3.31 -20.34
CA ALA A 114 -13.50 3.10 -18.90
C ALA A 114 -14.48 1.98 -18.51
N GLU A 115 -15.58 1.79 -19.25
CA GLU A 115 -16.54 0.70 -18.99
C GLU A 115 -15.91 -0.66 -19.29
N ARG A 116 -15.12 -0.74 -20.36
CA ARG A 116 -14.39 -1.96 -20.74
C ARG A 116 -13.28 -2.30 -19.73
N VAL A 117 -12.57 -1.30 -19.23
CA VAL A 117 -11.59 -1.46 -18.15
C VAL A 117 -12.28 -1.96 -16.88
N ALA A 118 -13.37 -1.31 -16.46
CA ALA A 118 -14.14 -1.72 -15.28
C ALA A 118 -14.67 -3.15 -15.40
N LEU A 119 -15.19 -3.52 -16.57
CA LEU A 119 -15.65 -4.88 -16.85
C LEU A 119 -14.51 -5.90 -16.70
N SER A 120 -13.36 -5.67 -17.34
CA SER A 120 -12.19 -6.57 -17.26
C SER A 120 -11.65 -6.71 -15.84
N ASN A 121 -11.59 -5.61 -15.09
CA ASN A 121 -11.16 -5.60 -13.70
C ASN A 121 -12.13 -6.38 -12.81
N LYS A 122 -13.45 -6.19 -12.99
CA LYS A 122 -14.47 -6.93 -12.26
C LYS A 122 -14.39 -8.43 -12.53
N THR A 123 -14.27 -8.83 -13.80
CA THR A 123 -14.11 -10.23 -14.22
C THR A 123 -12.92 -10.89 -13.52
N THR A 124 -11.77 -10.22 -13.52
CA THR A 124 -10.54 -10.72 -12.87
C THR A 124 -10.70 -10.79 -11.35
N ALA A 125 -11.24 -9.73 -10.73
CA ALA A 125 -11.45 -9.68 -9.28
C ALA A 125 -12.41 -10.77 -8.79
N THR A 126 -13.49 -11.05 -9.52
CA THR A 126 -14.42 -12.15 -9.20
C THR A 126 -13.74 -13.51 -9.35
N ALA A 127 -12.99 -13.74 -10.43
CA ALA A 127 -12.32 -15.02 -10.64
C ALA A 127 -11.23 -15.31 -9.59
N MET A 128 -10.55 -14.28 -9.09
CA MET A 128 -9.43 -14.39 -8.13
C MET A 128 -9.86 -14.24 -6.66
N GLU A 129 -11.16 -14.13 -6.36
CA GLU A 129 -11.66 -13.77 -5.03
C GLU A 129 -11.14 -14.70 -3.92
N ASN A 130 -11.13 -16.01 -4.17
CA ASN A 130 -10.66 -17.00 -3.21
C ASN A 130 -9.16 -16.86 -2.92
N PHE A 131 -8.34 -16.76 -3.96
CA PHE A 131 -6.90 -16.51 -3.81
C PHE A 131 -6.65 -15.21 -3.04
N LYS A 132 -7.39 -14.14 -3.36
CA LYS A 132 -7.27 -12.85 -2.68
C LYS A 132 -7.52 -12.95 -1.17
N LYS A 133 -8.43 -13.83 -0.72
CA LYS A 133 -8.65 -14.10 0.71
C LYS A 133 -7.43 -14.70 1.41
N TYR A 134 -6.60 -15.50 0.73
CA TYR A 134 -5.35 -16.01 1.31
C TYR A 134 -4.34 -14.88 1.54
N VAL A 135 -4.18 -14.00 0.56
CA VAL A 135 -3.26 -12.86 0.64
C VAL A 135 -3.71 -11.85 1.69
N GLN A 136 -4.97 -11.39 1.61
CA GLN A 136 -5.50 -10.33 2.48
C GLN A 136 -5.58 -10.72 3.96
N ASN A 137 -5.79 -12.00 4.26
CA ASN A 137 -5.81 -12.48 5.65
C ASN A 137 -4.44 -13.00 6.11
N ALA A 138 -3.36 -12.69 5.37
CA ALA A 138 -2.01 -13.18 5.64
C ALA A 138 -1.98 -14.70 5.90
N ARG A 139 -2.72 -15.50 5.12
CA ARG A 139 -2.68 -16.97 5.23
C ARG A 139 -1.38 -17.53 4.66
N VAL A 140 -0.79 -16.82 3.72
CA VAL A 140 0.50 -17.11 3.08
C VAL A 140 1.45 -15.95 3.28
N ASN A 141 2.76 -16.21 3.20
CA ASN A 141 3.78 -15.17 3.16
C ASN A 141 3.88 -14.60 1.74
N TRP A 142 3.73 -13.29 1.61
CA TRP A 142 3.72 -12.59 0.33
C TRP A 142 4.45 -11.26 0.38
N ASN A 143 4.95 -10.79 -0.76
CA ASN A 143 5.71 -9.54 -0.82
C ASN A 143 5.47 -8.83 -2.15
N ILE A 144 5.45 -7.50 -2.10
CA ILE A 144 5.42 -6.61 -3.26
C ILE A 144 6.71 -5.81 -3.28
N VAL A 145 7.41 -5.91 -4.39
CA VAL A 145 8.56 -5.08 -4.76
C VAL A 145 8.24 -4.32 -6.04
N SER A 146 9.10 -3.38 -6.43
CA SER A 146 8.96 -2.68 -7.71
C SER A 146 10.29 -2.58 -8.43
N VAL A 147 10.21 -2.58 -9.77
CA VAL A 147 11.36 -2.29 -10.62
C VAL A 147 10.95 -1.18 -11.59
N PRO A 148 11.85 -0.27 -11.98
CA PRO A 148 11.50 0.80 -12.89
C PRO A 148 11.23 0.26 -14.30
N THR A 149 10.12 0.69 -14.89
CA THR A 149 9.91 0.65 -16.34
C THR A 149 10.29 2.00 -16.95
N LYS A 150 10.48 2.04 -18.26
CA LYS A 150 10.85 3.25 -18.99
C LYS A 150 9.76 4.32 -18.85
N GLU A 151 8.51 3.89 -19.03
CA GLU A 151 7.30 4.71 -18.97
C GLU A 151 7.08 5.26 -17.57
N TRP A 152 7.22 4.41 -16.55
CA TRP A 152 7.12 4.83 -15.15
C TRP A 152 8.22 5.84 -14.79
N ALA A 153 9.47 5.56 -15.16
CA ALA A 153 10.58 6.44 -14.86
C ALA A 153 10.48 7.80 -15.57
N ALA A 154 10.04 7.82 -16.83
CA ALA A 154 9.79 9.04 -17.58
C ALA A 154 8.67 9.89 -16.96
N LYS A 155 7.64 9.25 -16.38
CA LYS A 155 6.57 9.92 -15.66
C LYS A 155 7.06 10.58 -14.38
N VAL A 156 7.90 9.88 -13.61
CA VAL A 156 8.46 10.38 -12.34
C VAL A 156 9.48 11.51 -12.58
N PHE A 157 10.30 11.40 -13.61
CA PHE A 157 11.36 12.37 -13.92
C PHE A 157 11.20 12.98 -15.31
N PRO A 158 10.20 13.85 -15.52
CA PRO A 158 10.02 14.52 -16.80
C PRO A 158 11.25 15.39 -17.12
N GLY A 159 11.74 15.31 -18.36
CA GLY A 159 12.85 16.14 -18.85
C GLY A 159 14.24 15.49 -18.78
N LEU A 160 14.37 14.28 -18.22
CA LEU A 160 15.56 13.44 -18.39
C LEU A 160 15.44 12.55 -19.64
N SER A 161 16.58 12.01 -20.11
CA SER A 161 16.53 10.93 -21.11
C SER A 161 15.95 9.66 -20.48
N GLU A 162 15.46 8.75 -21.32
CA GLU A 162 14.88 7.49 -20.86
C GLU A 162 15.84 6.71 -19.95
N GLU A 163 17.10 6.58 -20.34
CA GLU A 163 18.13 5.88 -19.55
C GLU A 163 18.38 6.59 -18.21
N ALA A 164 18.53 7.92 -18.23
CA ALA A 164 18.78 8.71 -17.03
C ALA A 164 17.58 8.68 -16.07
N SER A 165 16.36 8.64 -16.57
CA SER A 165 15.15 8.47 -15.77
C SER A 165 15.15 7.11 -15.07
N VAL A 166 15.42 6.03 -15.81
CA VAL A 166 15.44 4.66 -15.25
C VAL A 166 16.55 4.51 -14.21
N GLU A 167 17.76 5.03 -14.48
CA GLU A 167 18.87 5.03 -13.52
C GLU A 167 18.49 5.78 -12.24
N LYS A 168 17.93 6.99 -12.36
CA LYS A 168 17.51 7.79 -11.21
C LYS A 168 16.38 7.14 -10.41
N LEU A 169 15.46 6.44 -11.08
CA LEU A 169 14.40 5.71 -10.38
C LEU A 169 14.97 4.50 -9.63
N TRP A 170 15.92 3.76 -10.22
CA TRP A 170 16.65 2.71 -9.51
C TRP A 170 17.39 3.23 -8.28
N GLU A 171 18.08 4.36 -8.38
CA GLU A 171 18.78 4.97 -7.24
C GLU A 171 17.83 5.25 -6.07
N ASN A 172 16.63 5.78 -6.37
CA ASN A 172 15.61 6.02 -5.36
C ASN A 172 15.04 4.72 -4.80
N ILE A 173 14.70 3.75 -5.67
CA ILE A 173 14.23 2.43 -5.23
C ILE A 173 15.24 1.80 -4.27
N PHE A 174 16.52 1.78 -4.64
CA PHE A 174 17.55 1.18 -3.80
C PHE A 174 17.67 1.83 -2.43
N LYS A 175 17.63 3.17 -2.41
CA LYS A 175 17.69 3.95 -1.17
C LYS A 175 16.49 3.69 -0.27
N VAL A 176 15.26 3.78 -0.81
CA VAL A 176 14.05 3.62 0.00
C VAL A 176 13.85 2.17 0.47
N THR A 177 14.39 1.21 -0.27
CA THR A 177 14.42 -0.19 0.16
C THR A 177 15.67 -0.57 0.95
N ARG A 178 16.51 0.39 1.40
CA ARG A 178 17.69 0.12 2.27
C ARG A 178 18.69 -0.91 1.70
N VAL A 179 18.72 -1.12 0.38
CA VAL A 179 19.61 -2.14 -0.24
C VAL A 179 20.99 -1.60 -0.57
N ASP A 180 21.16 -0.29 -0.45
CA ASP A 180 22.42 0.41 -0.53
C ASP A 180 23.18 0.48 0.80
N GLU A 181 22.57 0.02 1.90
CA GLU A 181 23.21 -0.18 3.20
C GLU A 181 24.28 -1.29 3.16
N GLU A 182 25.21 -1.27 4.11
CA GLU A 182 26.29 -2.28 4.18
C GLU A 182 25.74 -3.70 4.41
N ASN A 183 24.72 -3.83 5.27
CA ASN A 183 24.05 -5.09 5.60
C ASN A 183 22.53 -4.96 5.41
N PRO A 184 22.00 -5.03 4.18
CA PRO A 184 20.60 -4.72 3.89
C PRO A 184 19.56 -5.57 4.63
N VAL A 185 19.83 -6.86 4.79
CA VAL A 185 18.93 -7.77 5.54
C VAL A 185 18.84 -7.35 7.00
N GLU A 186 19.96 -7.00 7.62
CA GLU A 186 19.99 -6.54 9.00
C GLU A 186 19.35 -5.16 9.16
N ALA A 187 19.59 -4.23 8.22
CA ALA A 187 18.95 -2.93 8.18
C ALA A 187 17.41 -3.06 8.12
N TRP A 188 16.92 -4.03 7.34
CA TRP A 188 15.49 -4.35 7.28
C TRP A 188 14.97 -4.99 8.56
N ASN A 189 15.68 -5.95 9.15
CA ASN A 189 15.29 -6.55 10.43
C ASN A 189 15.16 -5.49 11.53
N GLN A 190 16.11 -4.57 11.61
CA GLN A 190 16.08 -3.44 12.54
C GLN A 190 14.90 -2.50 12.25
N HIS A 191 14.64 -2.20 10.98
CA HIS A 191 13.49 -1.37 10.59
C HIS A 191 12.15 -2.00 10.98
N VAL A 192 11.94 -3.30 10.67
CA VAL A 192 10.74 -4.04 11.05
C VAL A 192 10.60 -4.09 12.57
N GLN A 193 11.69 -4.32 13.31
CA GLN A 193 11.65 -4.30 14.77
C GLN A 193 11.30 -2.91 15.32
N ASN A 194 11.80 -1.83 14.70
CA ASN A 194 11.44 -0.47 15.09
C ASN A 194 9.95 -0.19 14.88
N LEU A 195 9.38 -0.61 13.75
CA LEU A 195 7.94 -0.51 13.48
C LEU A 195 7.14 -1.36 14.49
N LYS A 196 7.57 -2.60 14.76
CA LYS A 196 6.96 -3.47 15.77
C LYS A 196 6.92 -2.82 17.15
N ASN A 197 7.99 -2.16 17.57
CA ASN A 197 8.00 -1.41 18.83
C ASN A 197 6.97 -0.27 18.85
N LYS A 198 6.73 0.42 17.72
CA LYS A 198 5.66 1.44 17.62
C LYS A 198 4.28 0.80 17.72
N LEU A 199 4.08 -0.32 17.01
CA LEU A 199 2.82 -1.07 17.04
C LEU A 199 2.51 -1.56 18.44
N ASP A 200 3.48 -2.15 19.14
CA ASP A 200 3.34 -2.62 20.52
C ASP A 200 2.95 -1.45 21.44
N TYR A 201 3.59 -0.29 21.28
CA TYR A 201 3.20 0.91 22.01
C TYR A 201 1.76 1.33 21.70
N LEU A 202 1.41 1.54 20.43
CA LEU A 202 0.09 2.03 20.01
C LEU A 202 -1.02 1.06 20.46
N ASN A 203 -0.83 -0.24 20.26
CA ASN A 203 -1.76 -1.29 20.66
C ASN A 203 -1.87 -1.46 22.18
N SER A 204 -0.79 -1.22 22.93
CA SER A 204 -0.84 -1.23 24.40
C SER A 204 -1.61 -0.03 24.96
N LYS A 205 -1.50 1.13 24.30
CA LYS A 205 -2.15 2.37 24.74
C LYS A 205 -3.65 2.36 24.52
N LYS A 206 -4.12 1.66 23.48
CA LYS A 206 -5.54 1.58 23.12
C LYS A 206 -6.18 2.96 23.11
N PHE A 207 -5.56 3.89 22.39
CA PHE A 207 -6.00 5.29 22.35
C PHE A 207 -7.47 5.38 21.94
N ARG A 208 -8.25 6.16 22.67
CA ARG A 208 -9.65 6.44 22.33
C ARG A 208 -9.73 7.48 21.22
N LYS A 209 -8.84 8.48 21.24
CA LYS A 209 -8.80 9.56 20.25
C LYS A 209 -7.39 9.86 19.79
N LEU A 210 -7.29 10.38 18.57
CA LEU A 210 -6.13 11.04 18.01
C LEU A 210 -6.48 12.49 17.70
N HIS A 211 -5.56 13.40 17.95
CA HIS A 211 -5.66 14.81 17.58
C HIS A 211 -4.52 15.17 16.64
N PHE A 212 -4.87 15.56 15.41
CA PHE A 212 -3.94 15.99 14.38
C PHE A 212 -3.93 17.51 14.33
N LYS A 213 -2.74 18.11 14.41
CA LYS A 213 -2.55 19.56 14.32
C LYS A 213 -1.43 19.89 13.35
N GLY A 214 -1.65 20.90 12.52
CA GLY A 214 -0.66 21.42 11.58
C GLY A 214 -1.24 22.54 10.71
N PRO A 215 -0.48 23.06 9.74
CA PRO A 215 -0.99 24.07 8.82
C PRO A 215 -2.26 23.58 8.09
N GLY A 216 -3.38 24.28 8.29
CA GLY A 216 -4.68 23.91 7.69
C GLY A 216 -5.35 22.67 8.28
N THR A 217 -4.79 22.07 9.34
CA THR A 217 -5.29 20.85 9.97
C THR A 217 -5.50 21.04 11.47
N ASP A 218 -6.73 20.83 11.92
CA ASP A 218 -7.12 20.63 13.32
C ASP A 218 -8.26 19.62 13.32
N LEU A 219 -7.92 18.35 13.50
CA LEU A 219 -8.84 17.23 13.35
C LEU A 219 -8.74 16.30 14.56
N THR A 220 -9.89 15.98 15.13
CA THR A 220 -10.02 14.94 16.16
C THR A 220 -10.69 13.71 15.55
N MET A 221 -10.10 12.55 15.84
CA MET A 221 -10.51 11.26 15.32
C MET A 221 -10.63 10.27 16.48
N GLU A 222 -11.81 9.68 16.68
CA GLU A 222 -11.97 8.56 17.59
C GLU A 222 -11.56 7.24 16.92
N LEU A 223 -11.07 6.29 17.70
CA LEU A 223 -10.75 4.92 17.26
C LEU A 223 -11.78 3.95 17.84
N PRO A 224 -12.22 2.91 17.09
CA PRO A 224 -13.18 1.95 17.61
C PRO A 224 -12.58 1.14 18.76
N ASN A 225 -13.44 0.66 19.66
CA ASN A 225 -13.00 -0.26 20.71
C ASN A 225 -12.46 -1.55 20.07
N GLY A 226 -11.29 -1.99 20.53
CA GLY A 226 -10.62 -3.15 19.95
C GLY A 226 -9.94 -2.87 18.61
N HIS A 227 -9.72 -1.60 18.23
CA HIS A 227 -8.85 -1.29 17.10
C HIS A 227 -7.46 -1.90 17.28
N ILE A 228 -6.85 -2.25 16.16
CA ILE A 228 -5.52 -2.82 16.07
C ILE A 228 -4.73 -1.96 15.10
N TRP A 229 -3.55 -1.51 15.55
CA TRP A 229 -2.52 -0.96 14.69
C TRP A 229 -1.73 -2.09 14.04
N VAL A 230 -1.55 -1.98 12.73
CA VAL A 230 -0.87 -2.93 11.86
C VAL A 230 0.21 -2.16 11.08
N GLY A 231 1.29 -2.82 10.64
CA GLY A 231 2.31 -2.16 9.84
C GLY A 231 3.61 -2.96 9.79
N GLY A 232 4.51 -2.61 8.87
CA GLY A 232 5.78 -3.29 8.72
C GLY A 232 5.64 -4.76 8.31
N GLY A 233 5.86 -5.68 9.26
CA GLY A 233 5.81 -7.13 9.04
C GLY A 233 4.51 -7.78 9.52
N LEU A 234 4.13 -8.88 8.87
CA LEU A 234 3.02 -9.75 9.25
C LEU A 234 3.53 -11.16 9.55
N ALA A 235 2.70 -11.99 10.17
CA ALA A 235 2.93 -13.42 10.29
C ALA A 235 1.88 -14.19 9.50
N SER A 236 2.32 -15.17 8.72
CA SER A 236 1.41 -16.06 8.00
C SER A 236 0.62 -16.98 8.95
N GLU A 237 -0.41 -17.69 8.46
CA GLU A 237 -1.09 -18.76 9.24
C GLU A 237 -0.13 -19.84 9.74
N ARG A 238 1.04 -20.00 9.10
CA ARG A 238 2.10 -20.94 9.51
C ARG A 238 3.11 -20.35 10.48
N GLY A 239 2.93 -19.10 10.91
CA GLY A 239 3.85 -18.39 11.79
C GLY A 239 5.13 -17.88 11.12
N ILE A 240 5.20 -17.91 9.78
CA ILE A 240 6.31 -17.32 9.03
C ILE A 240 6.14 -15.80 9.04
N GLU A 241 7.05 -15.08 9.71
CA GLU A 241 7.12 -13.62 9.65
C GLU A 241 7.59 -13.17 8.27
N PHE A 242 6.95 -12.16 7.68
CA PHE A 242 7.25 -11.66 6.35
C PHE A 242 6.91 -10.16 6.25
N VAL A 243 7.42 -9.46 5.23
CA VAL A 243 7.13 -8.04 4.99
C VAL A 243 6.32 -7.90 3.70
N PRO A 244 5.03 -7.53 3.79
CA PRO A 244 4.15 -7.41 2.62
C PRO A 244 4.63 -6.40 1.58
N ASN A 245 5.12 -5.24 2.02
CA ASN A 245 5.43 -4.11 1.15
C ASN A 245 6.91 -3.69 1.30
N MET A 246 7.60 -3.55 0.18
CA MET A 246 8.96 -3.00 0.14
C MET A 246 9.07 -1.88 -0.91
N PRO A 247 9.17 -0.60 -0.49
CA PRO A 247 9.35 -0.12 0.90
C PRO A 247 8.10 -0.22 1.77
N THR A 248 8.27 -0.07 3.09
CA THR A 248 7.17 0.22 4.02
C THR A 248 7.72 1.12 5.14
N GLU A 249 6.99 2.16 5.53
CA GLU A 249 7.33 3.12 6.58
C GLU A 249 6.17 3.39 7.55
N GLU A 250 5.00 2.84 7.25
CA GLU A 250 3.77 3.15 7.96
C GLU A 250 3.45 2.19 9.11
N VAL A 251 2.70 2.73 10.06
CA VAL A 251 1.82 1.97 10.93
C VAL A 251 0.42 2.55 10.79
N PHE A 252 -0.58 1.69 10.62
CA PHE A 252 -1.93 2.11 10.29
C PHE A 252 -2.99 1.40 11.13
N SER A 253 -4.15 2.04 11.26
CA SER A 253 -5.35 1.50 11.89
C SER A 253 -6.59 2.10 11.23
N MET A 254 -7.76 1.94 11.85
CA MET A 254 -9.01 2.52 11.35
C MET A 254 -9.60 3.54 12.31
N PRO A 255 -10.19 4.64 11.81
CA PRO A 255 -11.03 5.52 12.61
C PRO A 255 -12.39 4.90 12.89
N LEU A 256 -13.04 5.37 13.96
CA LEU A 256 -14.46 5.15 14.17
C LEU A 256 -15.24 5.97 13.14
N LYS A 257 -16.11 5.32 12.36
CA LYS A 257 -16.80 5.93 11.21
C LYS A 257 -17.43 7.29 11.54
N ASP A 258 -18.17 7.40 12.64
CA ASP A 258 -18.88 8.61 13.09
C ASP A 258 -18.05 9.48 14.07
N GLY A 259 -16.80 9.09 14.32
CA GLY A 259 -15.93 9.68 15.34
C GLY A 259 -14.99 10.79 14.87
N ILE A 260 -15.23 11.41 13.71
CA ILE A 260 -14.29 12.39 13.13
C ILE A 260 -14.90 13.78 13.11
N ASN A 261 -14.17 14.77 13.64
CA ASN A 261 -14.58 16.17 13.67
C ASN A 261 -13.39 17.10 13.44
N GLY A 262 -13.58 18.14 12.63
CA GLY A 262 -12.57 19.17 12.38
C GLY A 262 -12.21 19.29 10.91
N VAL A 263 -11.04 19.84 10.62
CA VAL A 263 -10.58 20.13 9.26
C VAL A 263 -9.21 19.49 9.04
N VAL A 264 -9.00 18.92 7.85
CA VAL A 264 -7.69 18.44 7.42
C VAL A 264 -7.34 19.01 6.05
N ALA A 265 -6.10 19.46 5.91
CA ALA A 265 -5.52 19.87 4.63
C ALA A 265 -4.60 18.76 4.11
N SER A 266 -4.67 18.50 2.81
CA SER A 266 -3.72 17.60 2.17
C SER A 266 -2.37 18.29 1.98
N THR A 267 -1.29 17.52 2.14
CA THR A 267 0.10 18.00 2.01
C THR A 267 0.78 17.55 0.73
N LYS A 268 0.14 16.68 -0.06
CA LYS A 268 0.62 16.23 -1.36
C LYS A 268 -0.55 16.10 -2.35
N PRO A 269 -0.30 16.25 -3.65
CA PRO A 269 -1.31 15.97 -4.66
C PRO A 269 -1.87 14.54 -4.56
N LEU A 270 -3.18 14.40 -4.79
CA LEU A 270 -3.85 13.11 -4.94
C LEU A 270 -4.06 12.82 -6.43
N ASN A 271 -3.51 11.71 -6.93
CA ASN A 271 -3.84 11.20 -8.26
C ASN A 271 -5.04 10.24 -8.15
N TYR A 272 -6.22 10.69 -8.60
CA TYR A 272 -7.41 9.86 -8.63
C TYR A 272 -7.92 9.72 -10.07
N SER A 273 -7.97 8.48 -10.55
CA SER A 273 -8.39 8.15 -11.93
C SER A 273 -7.65 8.97 -13.00
N GLY A 274 -6.33 9.18 -12.81
CA GLY A 274 -5.48 9.92 -13.75
C GLY A 274 -5.63 11.44 -13.71
N ASN A 275 -6.44 11.98 -12.79
CA ASN A 275 -6.61 13.41 -12.56
C ASN A 275 -5.96 13.80 -11.24
N LEU A 276 -5.20 14.90 -11.26
CA LEU A 276 -4.54 15.42 -10.08
C LEU A 276 -5.49 16.34 -9.30
N ILE A 277 -5.60 16.10 -8.00
CA ILE A 277 -6.31 16.94 -7.04
C ILE A 277 -5.25 17.58 -6.15
N GLU A 278 -5.24 18.91 -6.06
CA GLU A 278 -4.17 19.67 -5.40
C GLU A 278 -4.72 20.69 -4.42
N ASN A 279 -3.96 20.92 -3.34
CA ASN A 279 -4.21 21.94 -2.32
C ASN A 279 -5.66 21.91 -1.83
N PHE A 280 -6.09 20.74 -1.36
CA PHE A 280 -7.48 20.50 -0.98
C PHE A 280 -7.62 20.34 0.54
N THR A 281 -8.81 20.69 1.04
CA THR A 281 -9.19 20.54 2.44
C THR A 281 -10.51 19.79 2.56
N LEU A 282 -10.66 19.03 3.63
CA LEU A 282 -11.89 18.31 3.98
C LEU A 282 -12.32 18.71 5.39
N THR A 283 -13.60 19.08 5.55
CA THR A 283 -14.21 19.39 6.85
C THR A 283 -15.16 18.26 7.24
N PHE A 284 -14.95 17.72 8.44
CA PHE A 284 -15.70 16.62 8.99
C PHE A 284 -16.56 17.05 10.17
N LYS A 285 -17.77 16.50 10.24
CA LYS A 285 -18.67 16.58 11.40
C LYS A 285 -19.34 15.23 11.60
N GLU A 286 -19.25 14.68 12.81
CA GLU A 286 -19.82 13.37 13.17
C GLU A 286 -19.42 12.28 12.15
N GLY A 287 -18.13 12.29 11.76
CA GLY A 287 -17.56 11.35 10.81
C GLY A 287 -17.70 11.72 9.34
N LYS A 288 -18.72 12.52 8.98
CA LYS A 288 -19.08 12.78 7.59
C LYS A 288 -18.39 14.04 7.07
N ILE A 289 -17.91 14.00 5.83
CA ILE A 289 -17.50 15.20 5.10
C ILE A 289 -18.73 16.11 4.92
N VAL A 290 -18.65 17.32 5.42
CA VAL A 290 -19.70 18.36 5.30
C VAL A 290 -19.29 19.52 4.41
N ASP A 291 -18.00 19.69 4.15
CA ASP A 291 -17.46 20.68 3.22
C ASP A 291 -16.09 20.24 2.70
N PHE A 292 -15.73 20.68 1.50
CA PHE A 292 -14.42 20.42 0.90
C PHE A 292 -14.05 21.50 -0.11
N THR A 293 -12.74 21.76 -0.25
CA THR A 293 -12.19 22.69 -1.25
C THR A 293 -11.05 22.01 -1.99
N ALA A 294 -10.72 22.45 -3.20
CA ALA A 294 -9.51 22.06 -3.92
C ALA A 294 -9.14 23.18 -4.88
N GLU A 295 -7.85 23.54 -4.96
CA GLU A 295 -7.37 24.53 -5.92
C GLU A 295 -7.46 23.99 -7.35
N ASN A 296 -7.00 22.74 -7.54
CA ASN A 296 -7.15 22.00 -8.78
C ASN A 296 -7.88 20.67 -8.51
N GLY A 297 -8.71 20.23 -9.46
CA GLY A 297 -9.37 18.92 -9.39
C GLY A 297 -10.61 18.85 -8.50
N TYR A 298 -11.25 19.98 -8.18
CA TYR A 298 -12.47 20.03 -7.34
C TYR A 298 -13.58 19.07 -7.80
N ASP A 299 -13.92 19.07 -9.09
CA ASP A 299 -14.97 18.20 -9.64
C ASP A 299 -14.60 16.71 -9.52
N THR A 300 -13.31 16.39 -9.60
CA THR A 300 -12.80 15.02 -9.41
C THR A 300 -12.92 14.60 -7.95
N LEU A 301 -12.51 15.47 -7.02
CA LEU A 301 -12.67 15.23 -5.58
C LEU A 301 -14.14 15.05 -5.19
N LYS A 302 -15.01 15.90 -5.74
CA LYS A 302 -16.46 15.79 -5.55
C LYS A 302 -16.99 14.43 -5.99
N LYS A 303 -16.64 13.98 -7.20
CA LYS A 303 -17.06 12.66 -7.72
C LYS A 303 -16.57 11.52 -6.85
N LEU A 304 -15.33 11.59 -6.34
CA LEU A 304 -14.80 10.62 -5.39
C LEU A 304 -15.69 10.53 -4.14
N ILE A 305 -15.94 11.66 -3.48
CA ILE A 305 -16.75 11.72 -2.25
C ILE A 305 -18.19 11.26 -2.51
N GLU A 306 -18.76 11.59 -3.67
CA GLU A 306 -20.13 11.23 -4.06
C GLU A 306 -20.26 9.79 -4.61
N THR A 307 -19.19 8.98 -4.58
CA THR A 307 -19.22 7.60 -5.13
C THR A 307 -20.26 6.73 -4.43
N ASP A 308 -20.30 6.77 -3.09
CA ASP A 308 -21.31 6.12 -2.26
C ASP A 308 -21.35 6.75 -0.86
N GLU A 309 -22.27 6.27 -0.01
CA GLU A 309 -22.39 6.79 1.36
C GLU A 309 -21.11 6.60 2.18
N GLY A 310 -20.37 5.51 1.99
CA GLY A 310 -19.13 5.23 2.70
C GLY A 310 -17.96 6.14 2.28
N ALA A 311 -17.95 6.63 1.04
CA ALA A 311 -16.92 7.54 0.52
C ALA A 311 -16.90 8.92 1.20
N HIS A 312 -17.94 9.26 1.97
CA HIS A 312 -18.00 10.48 2.79
C HIS A 312 -17.29 10.35 4.14
N TYR A 313 -16.76 9.17 4.47
CA TYR A 313 -16.16 8.85 5.76
C TYR A 313 -14.76 8.29 5.56
N LEU A 314 -13.92 8.38 6.59
CA LEU A 314 -12.60 7.76 6.56
C LEU A 314 -12.66 6.27 6.90
N GLY A 315 -11.79 5.50 6.28
CA GLY A 315 -11.58 4.07 6.54
C GLY A 315 -10.24 3.75 7.20
N GLU A 316 -9.28 4.68 7.12
CA GLU A 316 -7.92 4.43 7.58
C GLU A 316 -7.26 5.68 8.15
N VAL A 317 -6.36 5.42 9.10
CA VAL A 317 -5.36 6.35 9.58
C VAL A 317 -4.00 5.68 9.60
N ALA A 318 -3.04 6.26 8.87
CA ALA A 318 -1.66 5.79 8.81
C ALA A 318 -0.69 6.87 9.29
N LEU A 319 0.28 6.45 10.11
CA LEU A 319 1.34 7.28 10.64
C LEU A 319 2.67 6.89 9.98
N VAL A 320 3.24 7.84 9.24
CA VAL A 320 4.57 7.72 8.63
C VAL A 320 5.41 8.91 9.10
N PRO A 321 6.59 8.67 9.71
CA PRO A 321 7.45 9.77 10.12
C PRO A 321 7.87 10.60 8.90
N HIS A 322 7.79 11.93 9.02
CA HIS A 322 8.19 12.86 7.97
C HIS A 322 9.67 12.69 7.59
N LYS A 323 10.53 12.32 8.54
CA LYS A 323 11.90 11.87 8.25
C LYS A 323 11.88 10.37 8.01
N SER A 324 11.67 9.98 6.77
CA SER A 324 11.76 8.59 6.30
C SER A 324 12.48 8.55 4.95
N PRO A 325 13.11 7.42 4.57
CA PRO A 325 13.81 7.32 3.29
C PRO A 325 12.96 7.73 2.09
N VAL A 326 11.66 7.38 2.10
CA VAL A 326 10.72 7.71 1.03
C VAL A 326 10.35 9.20 1.07
N SER A 327 9.98 9.73 2.24
CA SER A 327 9.61 11.15 2.40
C SER A 327 10.75 12.08 2.00
N ASP A 328 11.99 11.74 2.40
CA ASP A 328 13.20 12.53 2.13
C ASP A 328 13.55 12.61 0.64
N THR A 329 12.96 11.76 -0.22
CA THR A 329 13.15 11.88 -1.67
C THR A 329 12.48 13.13 -2.25
N ASN A 330 11.38 13.59 -1.62
CA ASN A 330 10.49 14.62 -2.15
C ASN A 330 10.02 14.35 -3.60
N ILE A 331 9.74 13.08 -3.91
CA ILE A 331 9.27 12.61 -5.22
C ILE A 331 7.81 12.14 -5.11
N ILE A 332 7.02 12.40 -6.15
CA ILE A 332 5.74 11.71 -6.38
C ILE A 332 6.04 10.54 -7.33
N PHE A 333 5.89 9.33 -6.82
CA PHE A 333 6.24 8.13 -7.57
C PHE A 333 5.15 7.71 -8.56
N TYR A 334 3.90 8.18 -8.42
CA TYR A 334 2.77 7.68 -9.21
C TYR A 334 2.61 6.15 -9.05
N ASN A 335 2.95 5.64 -7.86
CA ASN A 335 2.90 4.24 -7.51
C ASN A 335 2.50 4.15 -6.04
N THR A 336 1.34 3.55 -5.77
CA THR A 336 0.73 3.47 -4.43
C THR A 336 1.71 2.95 -3.38
N LEU A 337 2.47 1.88 -3.69
CA LEU A 337 3.45 1.28 -2.77
C LEU A 337 4.47 2.30 -2.24
N PHE A 338 4.86 3.28 -3.04
CA PHE A 338 5.81 4.31 -2.64
C PHE A 338 5.11 5.52 -2.03
N ASP A 339 4.06 6.02 -2.68
CA ASP A 339 3.42 7.28 -2.29
C ASP A 339 2.73 7.19 -0.92
N GLU A 340 2.14 6.04 -0.57
CA GLU A 340 1.53 5.79 0.76
C GLU A 340 2.57 5.82 1.89
N ASN A 341 3.79 5.35 1.59
CA ASN A 341 4.90 5.27 2.53
C ASN A 341 5.73 6.56 2.62
N ALA A 342 5.29 7.63 1.94
CA ALA A 342 6.00 8.90 1.88
C ALA A 342 5.47 9.94 2.87
N SER A 343 4.32 9.72 3.51
CA SER A 343 3.67 10.67 4.40
C SER A 343 2.55 10.01 5.20
N SER A 344 2.28 10.48 6.42
CA SER A 344 1.04 10.10 7.11
C SER A 344 -0.14 10.40 6.21
N HIS A 345 -1.14 9.54 6.20
CA HIS A 345 -2.27 9.63 5.30
C HIS A 345 -3.56 9.15 5.98
N PHE A 346 -4.68 9.54 5.39
CA PHE A 346 -6.00 8.98 5.67
C PHE A 346 -6.55 8.36 4.39
N ALA A 347 -7.40 7.34 4.51
CA ALA A 347 -8.15 6.82 3.37
C ALA A 347 -9.61 7.23 3.43
N LEU A 348 -10.15 7.73 2.33
CA LEU A 348 -11.61 7.84 2.12
C LEU A 348 -12.19 6.47 1.77
N GLY A 349 -13.31 6.12 2.40
CA GLY A 349 -14.03 4.89 2.10
C GLY A 349 -13.71 3.73 3.04
N SER A 350 -13.61 2.51 2.49
CA SER A 350 -13.67 1.28 3.27
C SER A 350 -12.47 1.12 4.20
N ALA A 351 -12.73 0.67 5.43
CA ALA A 351 -11.67 0.28 6.37
C ALA A 351 -11.20 -1.16 6.13
N TYR A 352 -10.00 -1.50 6.62
CA TYR A 352 -9.46 -2.86 6.60
C TYR A 352 -9.91 -3.66 7.83
N PRO A 353 -10.66 -4.77 7.69
CA PRO A 353 -11.13 -5.55 8.85
C PRO A 353 -10.04 -6.16 9.74
N ILE A 354 -8.78 -6.20 9.28
CA ILE A 354 -7.63 -6.61 10.11
C ILE A 354 -7.31 -5.61 11.22
N CYS A 355 -7.73 -4.34 11.10
CA CYS A 355 -7.45 -3.28 12.06
C CYS A 355 -8.44 -3.27 13.24
N ILE A 356 -9.21 -4.34 13.46
CA ILE A 356 -10.11 -4.49 14.60
C ILE A 356 -10.16 -5.95 15.08
N GLU A 357 -10.19 -6.15 16.40
CA GLU A 357 -10.23 -7.47 17.04
C GLU A 357 -11.37 -8.34 16.46
N GLY A 358 -11.00 -9.45 15.82
CA GLY A 358 -11.95 -10.39 15.20
C GLY A 358 -12.56 -9.93 13.86
N GLY A 359 -12.17 -8.77 13.34
CA GLY A 359 -12.80 -8.17 12.16
C GLY A 359 -12.73 -9.01 10.89
N THR A 360 -11.67 -9.79 10.66
CA THR A 360 -11.56 -10.70 9.50
C THR A 360 -12.61 -11.81 9.45
N LYS A 361 -13.31 -12.06 10.56
CA LYS A 361 -14.39 -13.04 10.67
C LYS A 361 -15.78 -12.39 10.70
N MET A 362 -15.85 -11.07 10.68
CA MET A 362 -17.11 -10.32 10.77
C MET A 362 -17.74 -10.15 9.38
N ASP A 363 -19.07 -10.27 9.32
CA ASP A 363 -19.83 -9.81 8.17
C ASP A 363 -20.00 -8.27 8.16
N LYS A 364 -20.60 -7.73 7.10
CA LYS A 364 -20.78 -6.28 6.94
C LYS A 364 -21.63 -5.65 8.05
N GLU A 365 -22.63 -6.34 8.57
CA GLU A 365 -23.49 -5.81 9.64
C GLU A 365 -22.74 -5.78 10.97
N GLN A 366 -21.94 -6.81 11.25
CA GLN A 366 -21.07 -6.89 12.42
C GLN A 366 -19.98 -5.82 12.37
N LEU A 367 -19.35 -5.60 11.21
CA LEU A 367 -18.38 -4.52 11.01
C LEU A 367 -19.04 -3.15 11.26
N ALA A 368 -20.22 -2.89 10.68
CA ALA A 368 -20.94 -1.63 10.88
C ALA A 368 -21.29 -1.38 12.36
N LYS A 369 -21.69 -2.43 13.11
CA LYS A 369 -21.96 -2.33 14.56
C LYS A 369 -20.73 -2.00 15.40
N ASN A 370 -19.54 -2.30 14.90
CA ASN A 370 -18.27 -1.92 15.53
C ASN A 370 -17.73 -0.58 14.98
N GLY A 371 -18.55 0.17 14.25
CA GLY A 371 -18.19 1.49 13.73
C GLY A 371 -17.19 1.45 12.58
N VAL A 372 -17.06 0.31 11.91
CA VAL A 372 -16.18 0.13 10.75
C VAL A 372 -16.84 0.70 9.50
N ASN A 373 -16.15 1.55 8.75
CA ASN A 373 -16.66 2.07 7.48
C ASN A 373 -16.55 1.03 6.35
N THR A 374 -17.55 1.01 5.46
CA THR A 374 -17.57 0.16 4.26
C THR A 374 -17.97 1.01 3.07
N SER A 375 -17.24 0.89 1.97
CA SER A 375 -17.43 1.65 0.73
C SER A 375 -16.99 0.82 -0.49
N LEU A 376 -17.34 1.27 -1.69
CA LEU A 376 -16.82 0.78 -2.95
C LEU A 376 -15.38 1.27 -3.21
N VAL A 377 -14.96 2.34 -2.53
CA VAL A 377 -13.64 2.94 -2.69
C VAL A 377 -12.81 2.81 -1.41
N HIS A 378 -11.50 2.90 -1.61
CA HIS A 378 -10.50 3.10 -0.58
C HIS A 378 -9.43 3.96 -1.25
N VAL A 379 -9.33 5.24 -0.86
CA VAL A 379 -8.47 6.22 -1.54
C VAL A 379 -7.67 7.02 -0.53
N ASP A 380 -6.37 6.78 -0.53
CA ASP A 380 -5.40 7.42 0.35
C ASP A 380 -5.11 8.84 -0.08
N PHE A 381 -5.04 9.74 0.89
CA PHE A 381 -4.52 11.08 0.69
C PHE A 381 -3.63 11.51 1.85
N MET A 382 -2.54 12.18 1.48
CA MET A 382 -1.44 12.47 2.39
C MET A 382 -1.70 13.76 3.17
N ILE A 383 -1.42 13.70 4.47
CA ILE A 383 -1.66 14.77 5.46
C ILE A 383 -0.42 15.07 6.32
N GLY A 384 0.60 14.21 6.28
CA GLY A 384 1.84 14.38 7.04
C GLY A 384 2.71 15.53 6.53
N SER A 385 3.40 16.20 7.46
CA SER A 385 4.39 17.25 7.17
C SER A 385 5.38 17.40 8.33
N ALA A 386 6.45 18.18 8.13
CA ALA A 386 7.40 18.56 9.18
C ALA A 386 6.76 19.37 10.32
N GLU A 387 5.55 19.91 10.11
CA GLU A 387 4.83 20.78 11.04
C GLU A 387 3.61 20.08 11.66
N MET A 388 3.47 18.76 11.45
CA MET A 388 2.35 17.99 11.98
C MET A 388 2.66 17.44 13.38
N ASP A 389 1.79 17.75 14.34
CA ASP A 389 1.75 17.11 15.65
C ASP A 389 0.58 16.13 15.72
N VAL A 390 0.80 14.98 16.38
CA VAL A 390 -0.25 14.00 16.66
C VAL A 390 -0.25 13.67 18.15
N LEU A 391 -1.38 13.88 18.81
CA LEU A 391 -1.59 13.53 20.21
C LEU A 391 -2.56 12.36 20.32
N GLY A 392 -2.30 11.41 21.21
CA GLY A 392 -3.21 10.34 21.55
C GLY A 392 -3.87 10.58 22.90
N GLU A 393 -5.18 10.38 23.00
CA GLU A 393 -5.96 10.42 24.24
C GLU A 393 -6.37 9.00 24.63
N THR A 394 -5.98 8.53 25.82
CA THR A 394 -6.39 7.23 26.36
C THR A 394 -7.81 7.27 26.94
N SER A 395 -8.39 6.11 27.28
CA SER A 395 -9.77 6.02 27.79
C SER A 395 -10.00 6.72 29.13
N ASP A 396 -8.95 6.95 29.92
CA ASP A 396 -8.97 7.73 31.17
C ASP A 396 -8.73 9.24 30.95
N GLY A 397 -8.63 9.70 29.69
CA GLY A 397 -8.47 11.10 29.31
C GLY A 397 -7.04 11.63 29.37
N LYS A 398 -6.04 10.78 29.59
CA LYS A 398 -4.64 11.19 29.54
C LYS A 398 -4.22 11.44 28.08
N ILE A 399 -3.57 12.58 27.86
CA ILE A 399 -3.04 12.97 26.55
C ILE A 399 -1.53 12.66 26.49
N GLU A 400 -1.10 11.98 25.44
CA GLU A 400 0.30 11.68 25.15
C GLU A 400 0.68 12.17 23.75
N SER A 401 1.91 12.65 23.60
CA SER A 401 2.46 13.00 22.29
C SER A 401 2.84 11.71 21.56
N ILE A 402 2.30 11.52 20.36
CA ILE A 402 2.67 10.43 19.45
C ILE A 402 3.68 10.96 18.42
N PHE A 403 3.30 12.03 17.71
CA PHE A 403 4.19 12.77 16.81
C PHE A 403 4.39 14.19 17.32
N LYS A 404 5.62 14.67 17.12
CA LYS A 404 6.00 16.08 17.23
C LYS A 404 6.81 16.49 16.02
N ASN A 405 6.44 17.60 15.36
CA ASN A 405 7.10 18.08 14.15
C ASN A 405 7.27 16.96 13.09
N GLY A 406 6.19 16.23 12.84
CA GLY A 406 6.10 15.16 11.86
C GLY A 406 6.80 13.86 12.24
N ASN A 407 7.35 13.72 13.45
CA ASN A 407 8.17 12.55 13.82
C ASN A 407 7.77 11.98 15.17
N TRP A 408 8.05 10.68 15.38
CA TRP A 408 7.84 10.01 16.67
C TRP A 408 8.44 10.80 17.83
N SER A 409 7.62 11.15 18.83
CA SER A 409 8.08 12.05 19.89
C SER A 409 8.90 11.39 21.01
N ASN A 410 8.71 10.09 21.29
CA ASN A 410 9.37 9.37 22.39
C ASN A 410 9.45 7.85 22.19
N LEU A 411 9.40 7.37 20.95
CA LEU A 411 9.41 5.94 20.64
C LEU A 411 10.60 5.58 19.80
#